data_AF-D5MI89-F1
#
_entry.id   AF-D5MI89-F1
#
_cell.length_a   1.000
_cell.length_b   1.000
_cell.length_c   1.000
_cell.angle_alpha   90.00
_cell.angle_beta   90.00
_cell.angle_gamma   90.00
#
_symmetry.space_group_name_H-M   'P 1'
#
loop_
_entity.id
_entity.type
_entity.pdbx_description
1 polymer ?
#
loop_
_entity_poly.entity_id
_entity_poly.type
_entity_poly.pdbx_seq_one_letter_code
_entity_poly.pdbx_strand_id
1 'polypeptide(L)'
;MGKPLSGSTMAGMIAGALMLAIASGSALANEEIVRASKNPDLWPAPGRDLAMTRHSPLKDINTANVGKLQMMWSQSTGALRGHQGQPIVVEVAGTPMMFFVSPWPNIVQALDLSDPDHPKQVWNYKKKTDRDELAVTRACCDTINRGLNYADGKVVFHTLDGYVIALDAKTGKEIWTVKHAWSDKGETITGPTLIAENKVIIGFGGDEFAARGRVTAYDLKTGKQVWNCHSTGSDKDVCLTPETNKANPHYGTYGKNLGMITYPNDEWKIGGGAPWEWFTYDPELRLVYVPTGNPGHWSPSYRCGETGANLTHEKCNQYDPELRSGRWDNKWAMTIFARKIDTGEAVWAYQMTTFDQWDYDGVNEPVLVDMKVDGKMRKTLVHFDRNGFAYVLDRADGTLLRAHKFFPLNWAEKVDLKTGRPVKIKEHSPFARHVSTQVCPSSLGAKNQQPIAIDPKEPHIAYVATNWWCMEYEPQERTHTQQGMLYVFANVFTYPIEKGVASKVQKFNVLTGETEWAIPDAYPDWGGMLTTDGDLLFYGSLSGDFRAVDRKSGKVLWSRKLGSGIIGNPITYKIKGKQYVSVLAGIGGWIGLPVTAELDFDDKYGAIGATAMAKLTGLDKIPQGGVLYTFRID
;
A
#
# COMPACT_ATOMS: atom_id res chain seq x y z
N MET A 1 -55.04 65.23 4.92
CA MET A 1 -56.19 65.26 3.99
C MET A 1 -56.48 63.84 3.52
N GLY A 2 -57.74 63.38 3.58
CA GLY A 2 -58.22 62.19 2.88
C GLY A 2 -58.16 60.82 3.60
N LYS A 3 -59.23 60.48 4.34
CA LYS A 3 -59.78 59.10 4.44
C LYS A 3 -60.64 58.81 3.17
N PRO A 4 -61.27 57.63 2.90
CA PRO A 4 -61.52 56.45 3.76
C PRO A 4 -61.55 55.02 3.11
N LEU A 5 -61.76 54.00 3.98
CA LEU A 5 -62.59 52.74 3.88
C LEU A 5 -62.18 51.67 2.83
N SER A 6 -62.32 50.35 3.02
CA SER A 6 -63.11 49.48 3.92
C SER A 6 -62.42 48.10 4.00
N GLY A 7 -62.50 47.36 5.12
CA GLY A 7 -63.44 46.23 5.16
C GLY A 7 -62.88 45.10 6.04
N SER A 8 -63.74 44.62 6.92
CA SER A 8 -63.52 43.65 8.00
C SER A 8 -63.34 42.20 7.53
N THR A 9 -62.50 41.42 8.20
CA THR A 9 -62.66 39.94 8.27
C THR A 9 -62.07 39.31 9.53
N MET A 10 -62.89 38.44 10.11
CA MET A 10 -62.72 37.47 11.20
C MET A 10 -61.28 37.02 11.56
N ALA A 11 -60.98 37.04 12.85
CA ALA A 11 -59.89 36.29 13.45
C ALA A 11 -60.40 34.89 13.86
N GLY A 12 -59.96 33.86 13.13
CA GLY A 12 -60.10 32.45 13.47
C GLY A 12 -58.78 31.87 13.98
N MET A 13 -58.87 31.07 15.05
CA MET A 13 -57.80 30.38 15.75
C MET A 13 -56.77 29.68 14.85
N ILE A 14 -55.48 29.80 15.18
CA ILE A 14 -54.43 28.90 14.69
C ILE A 14 -53.80 28.17 15.89
N ALA A 15 -53.96 26.86 15.90
CA ALA A 15 -53.29 25.93 16.80
C ALA A 15 -51.78 25.88 16.48
N GLY A 16 -50.94 26.03 17.51
CA GLY A 16 -49.50 25.89 17.39
C GLY A 16 -49.08 24.43 17.33
N ALA A 17 -48.53 24.01 16.19
CA ALA A 17 -47.78 22.76 16.06
C ALA A 17 -46.29 23.07 16.24
N LEU A 18 -45.68 22.56 17.32
CA LEU A 18 -44.23 22.49 17.47
C LEU A 18 -43.70 21.38 16.53
N MET A 19 -43.00 21.75 15.46
CA MET A 19 -42.16 20.81 14.72
C MET A 19 -40.80 20.69 15.42
N LEU A 20 -40.50 19.52 16.00
CA LEU A 20 -39.12 19.12 16.26
C LEU A 20 -38.46 18.76 14.92
N ALA A 21 -37.58 19.64 14.44
CA ALA A 21 -36.66 19.31 13.36
C ALA A 21 -35.56 18.38 13.93
N ILE A 22 -35.67 17.08 13.68
CA ILE A 22 -34.56 16.15 13.82
C ILE A 22 -33.63 16.42 12.63
N ALA A 23 -32.53 17.12 12.88
CA ALA A 23 -31.43 17.20 11.93
C ALA A 23 -30.77 15.81 11.86
N SER A 24 -31.24 14.94 10.97
CA SER A 24 -30.52 13.75 10.56
C SER A 24 -29.31 14.17 9.72
N GLY A 25 -28.22 14.56 10.41
CA GLY A 25 -26.93 14.73 9.76
C GLY A 25 -26.47 13.36 9.25
N SER A 26 -26.28 13.23 7.94
CA SER A 26 -25.64 12.05 7.35
C SER A 26 -24.23 11.95 7.93
N ALA A 27 -23.98 10.95 8.78
CA ALA A 27 -22.66 10.62 9.24
C ALA A 27 -21.72 10.42 8.03
N LEU A 28 -20.51 10.97 8.08
CA LEU A 28 -19.54 10.81 7.00
C LEU A 28 -19.10 9.33 6.91
N ALA A 29 -18.78 8.82 5.72
CA ALA A 29 -18.46 7.39 5.57
C ALA A 29 -17.18 6.95 6.30
N ASN A 30 -16.22 7.84 6.58
CA ASN A 30 -15.12 7.52 7.53
C ASN A 30 -15.62 7.40 8.97
N GLU A 31 -16.65 8.12 9.40
CA GLU A 31 -17.19 7.95 10.76
C GLU A 31 -17.69 6.52 10.95
N GLU A 32 -18.21 5.88 9.90
CA GLU A 32 -18.53 4.46 9.91
C GLU A 32 -17.29 3.60 10.10
N ILE A 33 -16.23 3.79 9.30
CA ILE A 33 -14.99 2.99 9.41
C ILE A 33 -14.32 3.22 10.78
N VAL A 34 -14.22 4.47 11.23
CA VAL A 34 -13.63 4.87 12.52
C VAL A 34 -14.46 4.33 13.70
N ARG A 35 -15.79 4.32 13.59
CA ARG A 35 -16.66 3.72 14.61
C ARG A 35 -16.55 2.19 14.59
N ALA A 36 -16.55 1.58 13.41
CA ALA A 36 -16.44 0.13 13.26
C ALA A 36 -15.07 -0.37 13.74
N SER A 37 -13.99 0.40 13.56
CA SER A 37 -12.65 0.00 14.02
C SER A 37 -12.51 0.08 15.55
N LYS A 38 -13.37 0.86 16.23
CA LYS A 38 -13.49 0.83 17.70
C LYS A 38 -14.19 -0.42 18.22
N ASN A 39 -14.98 -1.10 17.38
CA ASN A 39 -15.49 -2.42 17.73
C ASN A 39 -14.36 -3.46 17.57
N PRO A 40 -13.87 -4.07 18.66
CA PRO A 40 -12.79 -5.06 18.58
C PRO A 40 -13.16 -6.30 17.77
N ASP A 41 -14.46 -6.55 17.62
CA ASP A 41 -15.00 -7.76 17.00
C ASP A 41 -14.99 -7.72 15.46
N LEU A 42 -14.73 -6.55 14.86
CA LEU A 42 -14.79 -6.33 13.41
C LEU A 42 -13.41 -6.05 12.79
N TRP A 43 -13.34 -6.14 11.47
CA TRP A 43 -12.18 -5.78 10.65
C TRP A 43 -12.63 -4.93 9.44
N PRO A 44 -12.95 -3.64 9.65
CA PRO A 44 -13.73 -2.87 8.66
C PRO A 44 -12.94 -2.31 7.48
N ALA A 45 -11.61 -2.32 7.54
CA ALA A 45 -10.72 -1.76 6.52
C ALA A 45 -9.52 -2.69 6.29
N PRO A 46 -8.78 -2.56 5.17
CA PRO A 46 -7.59 -3.35 4.90
C PRO A 46 -6.61 -3.48 6.07
N GLY A 47 -6.33 -2.35 6.75
CA GLY A 47 -5.46 -2.29 7.92
C GLY A 47 -6.14 -2.51 9.27
N ARG A 48 -7.40 -2.98 9.28
CA ARG A 48 -8.40 -2.86 10.36
C ARG A 48 -8.90 -1.44 10.59
N ASP A 49 -8.01 -0.47 10.53
CA ASP A 49 -8.29 0.95 10.68
C ASP A 49 -7.67 1.77 9.53
N LEU A 50 -7.99 3.06 9.50
CA LEU A 50 -7.45 4.01 8.52
C LEU A 50 -5.98 4.38 8.78
N ALA A 51 -5.44 3.97 9.92
CA ALA A 51 -4.05 4.19 10.32
C ALA A 51 -3.13 3.04 9.90
N MET A 52 -3.68 1.95 9.33
CA MET A 52 -2.96 0.74 8.92
C MET A 52 -2.16 0.08 10.06
N THR A 53 -2.66 0.15 11.30
CA THR A 53 -1.93 -0.43 12.46
C THR A 53 -1.80 -1.95 12.39
N ARG A 54 -2.79 -2.60 11.77
CA ARG A 54 -2.89 -4.08 11.68
C ARG A 54 -2.78 -4.77 13.04
N HIS A 55 -3.28 -4.09 14.07
CA HIS A 55 -3.34 -4.59 15.43
C HIS A 55 -4.79 -4.83 15.85
N SER A 56 -5.08 -5.98 16.49
CA SER A 56 -6.39 -6.26 17.08
C SER A 56 -6.34 -6.35 18.61
N PRO A 57 -7.25 -5.69 19.34
CA PRO A 57 -7.36 -5.82 20.79
C PRO A 57 -7.99 -7.15 21.25
N LEU A 58 -8.35 -8.06 20.34
CA LEU A 58 -8.87 -9.38 20.70
C LEU A 58 -7.75 -10.25 21.30
N LYS A 59 -8.08 -10.99 22.36
CA LYS A 59 -7.12 -11.76 23.16
C LYS A 59 -7.63 -13.13 23.63
N ASP A 60 -8.77 -13.57 23.08
CA ASP A 60 -9.32 -14.88 23.39
C ASP A 60 -8.34 -15.98 22.91
N ILE A 61 -7.70 -15.74 21.77
CA ILE A 61 -6.53 -16.49 21.29
C ILE A 61 -5.27 -15.76 21.78
N ASN A 62 -4.44 -16.46 22.56
CA ASN A 62 -3.24 -15.93 23.19
C ASN A 62 -2.13 -16.98 23.30
N THR A 63 -0.96 -16.58 23.80
CA THR A 63 0.22 -17.44 23.94
C THR A 63 -0.01 -18.72 24.73
N ALA A 64 -0.99 -18.75 25.67
CA ALA A 64 -1.28 -19.93 26.48
C ALA A 64 -2.15 -20.98 25.77
N ASN A 65 -2.94 -20.58 24.76
CA ASN A 65 -3.91 -21.48 24.11
C ASN A 65 -3.74 -21.62 22.59
N VAL A 66 -2.93 -20.79 21.93
CA VAL A 66 -2.77 -20.80 20.46
C VAL A 66 -2.33 -22.15 19.88
N GLY A 67 -1.66 -23.00 20.67
CA GLY A 67 -1.34 -24.37 20.27
C GLY A 67 -2.56 -25.25 19.96
N LYS A 68 -3.78 -24.82 20.37
CA LYS A 68 -5.06 -25.49 20.11
C LYS A 68 -5.81 -24.94 18.90
N LEU A 69 -5.22 -24.00 18.15
CA LEU A 69 -5.87 -23.37 17.01
C LEU A 69 -6.15 -24.41 15.90
N GLN A 70 -7.40 -24.47 15.44
CA GLN A 70 -7.87 -25.42 14.42
C GLN A 70 -8.49 -24.70 13.23
N MET A 71 -8.39 -25.29 12.04
CA MET A 71 -9.09 -24.83 10.83
C MET A 71 -10.55 -25.22 10.95
N MET A 72 -11.46 -24.25 10.79
CA MET A 72 -12.90 -24.49 10.86
C MET A 72 -13.52 -24.67 9.48
N TRP A 73 -13.17 -23.77 8.58
CA TRP A 73 -13.71 -23.73 7.23
C TRP A 73 -12.72 -23.06 6.28
N SER A 74 -12.96 -23.28 4.99
CA SER A 74 -12.25 -22.61 3.93
C SER A 74 -13.22 -22.24 2.81
N GLN A 75 -12.87 -21.22 2.03
CA GLN A 75 -13.67 -20.73 0.92
C GLN A 75 -12.77 -20.53 -0.30
N SER A 76 -13.07 -21.22 -1.40
CA SER A 76 -12.40 -20.99 -2.68
C SER A 76 -12.81 -19.62 -3.24
N THR A 77 -11.83 -18.85 -3.72
CA THR A 77 -12.11 -17.56 -4.36
C THR A 77 -12.62 -17.72 -5.80
N GLY A 78 -12.41 -18.89 -6.39
CA GLY A 78 -12.72 -19.16 -7.80
C GLY A 78 -11.67 -18.63 -8.79
N ALA A 79 -10.48 -18.25 -8.32
CA ALA A 79 -9.35 -17.84 -9.14
C ALA A 79 -8.03 -18.47 -8.66
N LEU A 80 -7.02 -18.50 -9.53
CA LEU A 80 -5.65 -18.92 -9.22
C LEU A 80 -4.72 -17.69 -9.10
N ARG A 81 -3.40 -17.92 -9.09
CA ARG A 81 -2.34 -16.92 -8.95
C ARG A 81 -2.34 -16.19 -7.60
N GLY A 82 -1.64 -15.05 -7.52
CA GLY A 82 -1.27 -14.42 -6.26
C GLY A 82 -2.42 -13.76 -5.50
N HIS A 83 -2.84 -14.39 -4.40
CA HIS A 83 -3.87 -13.86 -3.51
C HIS A 83 -3.27 -12.93 -2.44
N GLN A 84 -3.02 -11.67 -2.81
CA GLN A 84 -2.66 -10.60 -1.87
C GLN A 84 -3.89 -10.05 -1.13
N GLY A 85 -3.66 -9.09 -0.24
CA GLY A 85 -4.73 -8.40 0.48
C GLY A 85 -5.39 -9.26 1.55
N GLN A 86 -6.61 -8.89 1.92
CA GLN A 86 -7.34 -9.46 3.05
C GLN A 86 -8.85 -9.38 2.82
N PRO A 87 -9.64 -10.26 3.47
CA PRO A 87 -11.03 -9.99 3.71
C PRO A 87 -11.21 -8.78 4.65
N ILE A 88 -12.40 -8.17 4.59
CA ILE A 88 -12.93 -7.30 5.64
C ILE A 88 -14.14 -7.97 6.29
N VAL A 89 -14.38 -7.65 7.56
CA VAL A 89 -15.54 -8.13 8.33
C VAL A 89 -16.24 -6.92 8.93
N VAL A 90 -17.51 -6.72 8.55
CA VAL A 90 -18.33 -5.56 8.89
C VAL A 90 -19.76 -5.96 9.23
N GLU A 91 -20.51 -5.06 9.86
CA GLU A 91 -21.96 -5.24 10.02
C GLU A 91 -22.71 -4.57 8.87
N VAL A 92 -23.52 -5.33 8.14
CA VAL A 92 -24.39 -4.83 7.08
C VAL A 92 -25.82 -4.96 7.54
N ALA A 93 -26.41 -3.85 7.99
CA ALA A 93 -27.78 -3.81 8.53
C ALA A 93 -28.05 -4.86 9.62
N GLY A 94 -27.11 -5.03 10.55
CA GLY A 94 -27.20 -5.96 11.69
C GLY A 94 -26.72 -7.38 11.40
N THR A 95 -26.35 -7.70 10.16
CA THR A 95 -25.74 -8.99 9.80
C THR A 95 -24.23 -8.86 9.74
N PRO A 96 -23.45 -9.71 10.45
CA PRO A 96 -22.01 -9.76 10.27
C PRO A 96 -21.67 -10.38 8.91
N MET A 97 -20.96 -9.62 8.09
CA MET A 97 -20.61 -9.99 6.72
C MET A 97 -19.10 -9.98 6.52
N MET A 98 -18.60 -10.94 5.76
CA MET A 98 -17.24 -10.95 5.24
C MET A 98 -17.24 -10.65 3.75
N PHE A 99 -16.33 -9.79 3.30
CA PHE A 99 -16.10 -9.49 1.88
C PHE A 99 -14.64 -9.67 1.52
N PHE A 100 -14.35 -10.27 0.37
CA PHE A 100 -13.00 -10.35 -0.18
C PHE A 100 -13.05 -10.42 -1.70
N VAL A 101 -11.90 -10.15 -2.33
CA VAL A 101 -11.74 -10.13 -3.78
C VAL A 101 -10.56 -11.01 -4.19
N SER A 102 -10.73 -11.72 -5.30
CA SER A 102 -9.67 -12.55 -5.90
C SER A 102 -8.69 -11.72 -6.75
N PRO A 103 -7.57 -12.31 -7.18
CA PRO A 103 -6.79 -11.86 -8.34
C PRO A 103 -7.65 -11.83 -9.61
N TRP A 104 -7.09 -11.45 -10.75
CA TRP A 104 -7.81 -11.46 -12.03
C TRP A 104 -8.59 -12.79 -12.21
N PRO A 105 -9.90 -12.73 -12.51
CA PRO A 105 -10.67 -11.59 -13.01
C PRO A 105 -11.35 -10.70 -11.95
N ASN A 106 -10.83 -10.67 -10.72
CA ASN A 106 -11.29 -9.84 -9.59
C ASN A 106 -12.73 -10.18 -9.15
N ILE A 107 -12.91 -11.44 -8.75
CA ILE A 107 -14.17 -11.98 -8.25
C ILE A 107 -14.37 -11.51 -6.81
N VAL A 108 -15.47 -10.80 -6.53
CA VAL A 108 -15.84 -10.36 -5.17
C VAL A 108 -16.87 -11.30 -4.59
N GLN A 109 -16.60 -11.84 -3.41
CA GLN A 109 -17.54 -12.70 -2.68
C GLN A 109 -18.00 -12.03 -1.39
N ALA A 110 -19.25 -12.29 -1.02
CA ALA A 110 -19.84 -11.89 0.24
C ALA A 110 -20.32 -13.11 1.01
N LEU A 111 -19.88 -13.24 2.26
CA LEU A 111 -20.29 -14.31 3.16
C LEU A 111 -21.06 -13.74 4.35
N ASP A 112 -22.22 -14.32 4.65
CA ASP A 112 -22.94 -14.11 5.90
C ASP A 112 -22.30 -14.96 6.99
N LEU A 113 -21.85 -14.30 8.06
CA LEU A 113 -21.20 -14.92 9.23
C LEU A 113 -22.16 -15.13 10.41
N SER A 114 -23.48 -15.03 10.21
CA SER A 114 -24.47 -15.26 11.27
C SER A 114 -24.34 -16.65 11.87
N ASP A 115 -23.96 -17.66 11.09
CA ASP A 115 -23.34 -18.88 11.59
C ASP A 115 -21.84 -18.83 11.28
N PRO A 116 -20.99 -18.41 12.24
CA PRO A 116 -19.58 -18.14 11.97
C PRO A 116 -18.74 -19.42 11.78
N ASP A 117 -19.29 -20.59 12.10
CA ASP A 117 -18.67 -21.89 11.82
C ASP A 117 -19.10 -22.46 10.45
N HIS A 118 -20.21 -21.97 9.88
CA HIS A 118 -20.73 -22.38 8.56
C HIS A 118 -21.19 -21.16 7.75
N PRO A 119 -20.25 -20.27 7.35
CA PRO A 119 -20.62 -19.06 6.63
C PRO A 119 -21.29 -19.37 5.30
N LYS A 120 -22.29 -18.56 4.93
CA LYS A 120 -23.04 -18.74 3.68
C LYS A 120 -22.65 -17.67 2.67
N GLN A 121 -22.20 -18.07 1.48
CA GLN A 121 -22.04 -17.13 0.38
C GLN A 121 -23.41 -16.56 -0.04
N VAL A 122 -23.62 -15.26 0.14
CA VAL A 122 -24.88 -14.59 -0.20
C VAL A 122 -24.91 -14.12 -1.65
N TRP A 123 -23.77 -13.66 -2.16
CA TRP A 123 -23.60 -13.26 -3.55
C TRP A 123 -22.13 -13.37 -3.97
N ASN A 124 -21.93 -13.41 -5.28
CA ASN A 124 -20.63 -13.41 -5.93
C ASN A 124 -20.70 -12.51 -7.17
N TYR A 125 -19.78 -11.57 -7.31
CA TYR A 125 -19.72 -10.60 -8.40
C TYR A 125 -18.45 -10.78 -9.23
N LYS A 126 -18.61 -10.76 -10.56
CA LYS A 126 -17.54 -10.67 -11.54
C LYS A 126 -17.98 -9.71 -12.64
N LYS A 127 -17.19 -8.66 -12.92
CA LYS A 127 -17.47 -7.75 -14.04
C LYS A 127 -17.38 -8.52 -15.36
N LYS A 128 -18.40 -8.38 -16.21
CA LYS A 128 -18.50 -9.10 -17.49
C LYS A 128 -18.39 -8.21 -18.73
N THR A 129 -18.64 -6.92 -18.60
CA THR A 129 -18.66 -5.97 -19.72
C THR A 129 -17.38 -5.16 -19.80
N ASP A 130 -17.01 -4.76 -21.02
CA ASP A 130 -15.96 -3.76 -21.31
C ASP A 130 -14.58 -4.10 -20.70
N ARG A 131 -14.32 -5.40 -20.56
CA ARG A 131 -13.07 -5.92 -20.01
C ARG A 131 -11.94 -5.77 -21.02
N ASP A 132 -10.78 -5.35 -20.54
CA ASP A 132 -9.57 -5.24 -21.35
C ASP A 132 -8.54 -6.29 -20.92
N GLU A 133 -8.37 -7.31 -21.75
CA GLU A 133 -7.43 -8.42 -21.49
C GLU A 133 -5.96 -7.98 -21.62
N LEU A 134 -5.66 -6.81 -22.22
CA LEU A 134 -4.30 -6.26 -22.20
C LEU A 134 -3.82 -6.01 -20.77
N ALA A 135 -4.73 -5.83 -19.80
CA ALA A 135 -4.36 -5.68 -18.40
C ALA A 135 -3.49 -6.84 -17.88
N VAL A 136 -3.70 -8.07 -18.36
CA VAL A 136 -2.90 -9.24 -17.95
C VAL A 136 -1.46 -9.13 -18.46
N THR A 137 -1.24 -8.63 -19.66
CA THR A 137 0.10 -8.46 -20.26
C THR A 137 0.80 -7.16 -19.84
N ARG A 138 0.07 -6.26 -19.17
CA ARG A 138 0.56 -4.99 -18.63
C ARG A 138 0.70 -4.97 -17.11
N ALA A 139 0.30 -6.06 -16.44
CA ALA A 139 0.60 -6.27 -15.03
C ALA A 139 2.07 -6.70 -14.89
N CYS A 140 2.93 -5.82 -14.37
CA CYS A 140 4.37 -6.10 -14.20
C CYS A 140 4.63 -7.36 -13.35
N CYS A 141 3.77 -7.59 -12.36
CA CYS A 141 4.18 -8.24 -11.12
C CYS A 141 3.13 -9.24 -10.62
N ASP A 142 2.52 -10.00 -11.55
CA ASP A 142 1.34 -10.85 -11.37
C ASP A 142 -0.01 -10.06 -11.35
N THR A 143 -1.10 -10.76 -11.60
CA THR A 143 -2.47 -10.22 -11.77
C THR A 143 -3.23 -10.07 -10.45
N ILE A 144 -2.53 -9.58 -9.42
CA ILE A 144 -2.98 -9.57 -8.02
C ILE A 144 -4.05 -8.49 -7.75
N ASN A 145 -4.66 -8.55 -6.57
CA ASN A 145 -5.51 -7.49 -6.02
C ASN A 145 -5.29 -7.40 -4.50
N ARG A 146 -5.16 -6.20 -3.94
CA ARG A 146 -4.84 -5.98 -2.51
C ARG A 146 -6.05 -5.73 -1.60
N GLY A 147 -7.26 -5.82 -2.15
CA GLY A 147 -8.48 -5.85 -1.35
C GLY A 147 -9.51 -4.79 -1.74
N LEU A 148 -10.48 -4.64 -0.85
CA LEU A 148 -11.66 -3.81 -1.02
C LEU A 148 -11.97 -3.06 0.28
N ASN A 149 -12.90 -2.11 0.21
CA ASN A 149 -13.40 -1.38 1.38
C ASN A 149 -14.92 -1.45 1.46
N TYR A 150 -15.45 -1.11 2.64
CA TYR A 150 -16.87 -0.97 2.88
C TYR A 150 -17.17 0.35 3.57
N ALA A 151 -18.18 1.07 3.05
CA ALA A 151 -18.81 2.20 3.73
C ALA A 151 -20.15 2.55 3.09
N ASP A 152 -21.06 3.15 3.86
CA ASP A 152 -22.38 3.62 3.44
C ASP A 152 -23.18 2.55 2.68
N GLY A 153 -23.12 1.31 3.18
CA GLY A 153 -23.78 0.15 2.57
C GLY A 153 -23.17 -0.33 1.24
N LYS A 154 -21.97 0.14 0.88
CA LYS A 154 -21.31 -0.17 -0.39
C LYS A 154 -20.01 -0.91 -0.17
N VAL A 155 -19.78 -1.95 -0.97
CA VAL A 155 -18.46 -2.57 -1.13
C VAL A 155 -17.79 -1.90 -2.32
N VAL A 156 -16.63 -1.28 -2.12
CA VAL A 156 -15.90 -0.57 -3.16
C VAL A 156 -14.57 -1.27 -3.42
N PHE A 157 -14.34 -1.63 -4.68
CA PHE A 157 -13.14 -2.33 -5.12
C PHE A 157 -12.72 -1.88 -6.52
N HIS A 158 -11.66 -2.48 -7.04
CA HIS A 158 -11.18 -2.22 -8.39
C HIS A 158 -10.93 -3.51 -9.18
N THR A 159 -10.76 -3.35 -10.48
CA THR A 159 -10.32 -4.41 -11.37
C THR A 159 -8.96 -4.09 -11.99
N LEU A 160 -8.19 -5.13 -12.33
CA LEU A 160 -6.84 -4.98 -12.89
C LEU A 160 -6.83 -4.09 -14.14
N ASP A 161 -7.85 -4.24 -14.98
CA ASP A 161 -8.07 -3.48 -16.21
C ASP A 161 -8.59 -2.06 -15.97
N GLY A 162 -8.59 -1.57 -14.74
CA GLY A 162 -8.70 -0.14 -14.48
C GLY A 162 -10.10 0.37 -14.15
N TYR A 163 -11.05 -0.49 -13.78
CA TYR A 163 -12.34 -0.02 -13.24
C TYR A 163 -12.30 0.13 -11.73
N VAL A 164 -13.01 1.14 -11.22
CA VAL A 164 -13.37 1.28 -9.80
C VAL A 164 -14.89 1.14 -9.71
N ILE A 165 -15.35 0.29 -8.81
CA ILE A 165 -16.74 -0.18 -8.78
C ILE A 165 -17.26 -0.13 -7.34
N ALA A 166 -18.43 0.45 -7.15
CA ALA A 166 -19.20 0.30 -5.92
C ALA A 166 -20.36 -0.67 -6.13
N LEU A 167 -20.42 -1.69 -5.27
CA LEU A 167 -21.49 -2.67 -5.21
C LEU A 167 -22.37 -2.40 -3.99
N ASP A 168 -23.67 -2.61 -4.10
CA ASP A 168 -24.56 -2.72 -2.95
C ASP A 168 -24.13 -3.92 -2.09
N ALA A 169 -23.81 -3.69 -0.82
CA ALA A 169 -23.21 -4.72 0.03
C ALA A 169 -24.15 -5.90 0.32
N LYS A 170 -25.48 -5.70 0.24
CA LYS A 170 -26.47 -6.75 0.48
C LYS A 170 -26.69 -7.63 -0.75
N THR A 171 -26.65 -7.05 -1.93
CA THR A 171 -27.11 -7.70 -3.18
C THR A 171 -26.01 -7.94 -4.20
N GLY A 172 -24.85 -7.29 -4.07
CA GLY A 172 -23.75 -7.37 -5.03
C GLY A 172 -24.03 -6.65 -6.36
N LYS A 173 -25.11 -5.87 -6.45
CA LYS A 173 -25.46 -5.10 -7.66
C LYS A 173 -24.56 -3.86 -7.79
N GLU A 174 -24.12 -3.56 -9.01
CA GLU A 174 -23.40 -2.32 -9.29
C GLU A 174 -24.27 -1.10 -8.99
N ILE A 175 -23.73 -0.18 -8.20
CA ILE A 175 -24.31 1.14 -7.94
C ILE A 175 -23.70 2.16 -8.91
N TRP A 176 -22.38 2.13 -9.04
CA TRP A 176 -21.65 2.91 -10.03
C TRP A 176 -20.34 2.20 -10.41
N THR A 177 -19.87 2.49 -11.62
CA THR A 177 -18.62 1.98 -12.19
C THR A 177 -17.93 3.12 -12.94
N VAL A 178 -16.64 3.34 -12.71
CA VAL A 178 -15.82 4.32 -13.44
C VAL A 178 -14.55 3.68 -13.97
N LYS A 179 -14.11 4.09 -15.16
CA LYS A 179 -12.79 3.74 -15.70
C LYS A 179 -11.77 4.74 -15.17
N HIS A 180 -10.83 4.26 -14.36
CA HIS A 180 -9.77 5.04 -13.75
C HIS A 180 -8.42 4.88 -14.46
N ALA A 181 -8.09 3.68 -14.95
CA ALA A 181 -6.81 3.35 -15.57
C ALA A 181 -6.99 2.68 -16.94
N TRP A 182 -6.00 2.82 -17.82
CA TRP A 182 -6.04 2.35 -19.21
C TRP A 182 -4.83 1.47 -19.57
N SER A 183 -5.07 0.18 -19.86
CA SER A 183 -4.00 -0.80 -20.08
C SER A 183 -3.21 -0.56 -21.36
N ASP A 184 -3.80 0.03 -22.41
CA ASP A 184 -3.08 0.46 -23.62
C ASP A 184 -2.03 1.55 -23.32
N LYS A 185 -2.18 2.25 -22.20
CA LYS A 185 -1.22 3.20 -21.65
C LYS A 185 -0.31 2.60 -20.57
N GLY A 186 -0.34 1.29 -20.39
CA GLY A 186 0.47 0.59 -19.40
C GLY A 186 -0.03 0.72 -17.96
N GLU A 187 -1.25 1.21 -17.76
CA GLU A 187 -1.81 1.43 -16.42
C GLU A 187 -2.65 0.23 -15.98
N THR A 188 -2.39 -0.31 -14.79
CA THR A 188 -3.21 -1.38 -14.17
C THR A 188 -3.43 -1.09 -12.69
N ILE A 189 -4.57 -1.49 -12.12
CA ILE A 189 -4.86 -1.24 -10.70
C ILE A 189 -4.61 -2.51 -9.88
N THR A 190 -3.86 -2.36 -8.78
CA THR A 190 -3.51 -3.48 -7.89
C THR A 190 -3.72 -3.15 -6.41
N GLY A 191 -3.36 -1.93 -5.97
CA GLY A 191 -3.58 -1.43 -4.60
C GLY A 191 -5.07 -1.25 -4.25
N PRO A 192 -5.47 -1.42 -2.97
CA PRO A 192 -6.87 -1.28 -2.59
C PRO A 192 -7.29 0.20 -2.70
N THR A 193 -8.59 0.44 -2.75
CA THR A 193 -9.11 1.80 -2.51
C THR A 193 -8.80 2.23 -1.08
N LEU A 194 -8.88 3.54 -0.81
CA LEU A 194 -9.08 4.08 0.53
C LEU A 194 -10.43 4.79 0.55
N ILE A 195 -11.27 4.49 1.54
CA ILE A 195 -12.46 5.30 1.81
C ILE A 195 -12.16 6.22 2.99
N ALA A 196 -12.20 7.52 2.74
CA ALA A 196 -12.08 8.56 3.75
C ALA A 196 -13.16 9.61 3.53
N GLU A 197 -13.94 9.87 4.56
CA GLU A 197 -15.17 10.66 4.50
C GLU A 197 -16.09 10.08 3.43
N ASN A 198 -16.62 10.92 2.56
CA ASN A 198 -17.47 10.48 1.46
C ASN A 198 -16.67 10.31 0.16
N LYS A 199 -15.38 9.96 0.24
CA LYS A 199 -14.49 9.88 -0.91
C LYS A 199 -13.81 8.51 -1.02
N VAL A 200 -13.73 8.00 -2.25
CA VAL A 200 -12.95 6.84 -2.65
C VAL A 200 -11.68 7.34 -3.30
N ILE A 201 -10.53 7.09 -2.68
CA ILE A 201 -9.21 7.51 -3.16
C ILE A 201 -8.51 6.28 -3.75
N ILE A 202 -7.92 6.46 -4.93
CA ILE A 202 -7.33 5.35 -5.68
C ILE A 202 -6.23 5.88 -6.61
N GLY A 203 -5.22 5.04 -6.81
CA GLY A 203 -4.19 5.19 -7.84
C GLY A 203 -4.13 3.94 -8.73
N PHE A 204 -3.01 3.75 -9.41
CA PHE A 204 -2.72 2.59 -10.24
C PHE A 204 -1.20 2.37 -10.29
N GLY A 205 -0.75 1.24 -10.84
CA GLY A 205 0.65 0.93 -11.16
C GLY A 205 0.92 0.94 -12.67
N GLY A 206 2.19 1.06 -13.06
CA GLY A 206 2.58 1.14 -14.47
C GLY A 206 3.89 1.88 -14.74
N ASP A 207 4.72 2.07 -13.72
CA ASP A 207 5.99 2.80 -13.84
C ASP A 207 6.94 2.07 -14.81
N GLU A 208 6.91 0.73 -14.80
CA GLU A 208 7.60 -0.16 -15.76
C GLU A 208 7.00 -0.13 -17.18
N PHE A 209 5.97 0.69 -17.42
CA PHE A 209 5.32 0.86 -18.71
C PHE A 209 5.20 2.34 -19.13
N ALA A 210 6.09 3.20 -18.61
CA ALA A 210 6.12 4.63 -18.91
C ALA A 210 4.81 5.35 -18.54
N ALA A 211 4.06 4.83 -17.56
CA ALA A 211 2.89 5.52 -17.06
C ALA A 211 3.29 6.77 -16.27
N ARG A 212 2.38 7.75 -16.20
CA ARG A 212 2.53 8.94 -15.36
C ARG A 212 1.60 8.82 -14.16
N GLY A 213 2.18 8.59 -12.99
CA GLY A 213 1.43 8.40 -11.75
C GLY A 213 0.45 9.53 -11.46
N ARG A 214 -0.73 9.16 -10.95
CA ARG A 214 -1.73 10.08 -10.38
C ARG A 214 -2.54 9.36 -9.30
N VAL A 215 -3.07 10.16 -8.40
CA VAL A 215 -4.08 9.76 -7.42
C VAL A 215 -5.35 10.57 -7.66
N THR A 216 -6.49 9.91 -7.59
CA THR A 216 -7.80 10.51 -7.82
C THR A 216 -8.72 10.22 -6.65
N ALA A 217 -9.55 11.20 -6.26
CA ALA A 217 -10.69 10.95 -5.39
C ALA A 217 -11.99 11.01 -6.17
N TYR A 218 -12.89 10.07 -5.87
CA TYR A 218 -14.25 10.00 -6.36
C TYR A 218 -15.22 10.15 -5.19
N ASP A 219 -16.37 10.78 -5.43
CA ASP A 219 -17.47 10.82 -4.47
C ASP A 219 -18.02 9.40 -4.28
N LEU A 220 -18.07 8.92 -3.03
CA LEU A 220 -18.48 7.56 -2.68
C LEU A 220 -19.91 7.25 -3.13
N LYS A 221 -20.80 8.24 -3.13
CA LYS A 221 -22.20 8.06 -3.46
C LYS A 221 -22.42 7.89 -4.96
N THR A 222 -21.69 8.65 -5.78
CA THR A 222 -21.99 8.82 -7.20
C THR A 222 -20.89 8.34 -8.15
N GLY A 223 -19.68 8.09 -7.65
CA GLY A 223 -18.51 7.79 -8.48
C GLY A 223 -17.98 9.01 -9.26
N LYS A 224 -18.50 10.23 -9.04
CA LYS A 224 -18.02 11.42 -9.72
C LYS A 224 -16.64 11.82 -9.20
N GLN A 225 -15.72 12.16 -10.11
CA GLN A 225 -14.40 12.66 -9.73
C GLN A 225 -14.52 13.97 -8.95
N VAL A 226 -13.82 14.05 -7.81
CA VAL A 226 -13.73 15.22 -6.93
C VAL A 226 -12.44 15.99 -7.22
N TRP A 227 -11.30 15.31 -7.20
CA TRP A 227 -9.99 15.87 -7.52
C TRP A 227 -9.07 14.82 -8.13
N ASN A 228 -8.03 15.28 -8.82
CA ASN A 228 -7.02 14.44 -9.47
C ASN A 228 -5.67 15.15 -9.43
N CYS A 229 -4.65 14.48 -8.89
CA CYS A 229 -3.31 15.03 -8.72
C CYS A 229 -2.26 14.04 -9.24
N HIS A 230 -1.38 14.50 -10.12
CA HIS A 230 -0.25 13.72 -10.63
C HIS A 230 0.90 13.66 -9.62
N SER A 231 1.81 12.71 -9.81
CA SER A 231 3.06 12.62 -9.03
C SER A 231 4.19 13.44 -9.65
N THR A 232 4.11 13.73 -10.94
CA THR A 232 5.09 14.54 -11.70
C THR A 232 4.41 15.68 -12.43
N GLY A 233 5.19 16.60 -13.02
CA GLY A 233 4.70 17.72 -13.81
C GLY A 233 4.66 19.04 -13.06
N SER A 234 3.85 19.97 -13.56
CA SER A 234 3.79 21.32 -13.00
C SER A 234 3.29 21.32 -11.55
N ASP A 235 3.53 22.40 -10.82
CA ASP A 235 3.01 22.54 -9.45
C ASP A 235 1.47 22.37 -9.41
N LYS A 236 0.78 22.81 -10.48
CA LYS A 236 -0.66 22.61 -10.65
C LYS A 236 -1.02 21.14 -10.85
N ASP A 237 -0.28 20.42 -11.70
CA ASP A 237 -0.55 19.00 -11.96
C ASP A 237 -0.39 18.18 -10.68
N VAL A 238 0.61 18.50 -9.86
CA VAL A 238 0.93 17.80 -8.61
C VAL A 238 0.04 18.25 -7.44
N CYS A 239 -0.74 19.32 -7.63
CA CYS A 239 -1.54 20.00 -6.61
C CYS A 239 -0.68 20.55 -5.45
N LEU A 240 0.44 21.20 -5.77
CA LEU A 240 1.23 21.96 -4.80
C LEU A 240 0.66 23.36 -4.63
N THR A 241 0.84 23.93 -3.44
CA THR A 241 0.42 25.28 -3.08
C THR A 241 1.56 26.03 -2.41
N PRO A 242 1.50 27.37 -2.27
CA PRO A 242 2.49 28.12 -1.49
C PRO A 242 2.68 27.63 -0.05
N GLU A 243 1.69 26.95 0.53
CA GLU A 243 1.77 26.38 1.87
C GLU A 243 2.46 25.00 1.91
N THR A 244 2.66 24.36 0.75
CA THR A 244 3.29 23.04 0.69
C THR A 244 4.73 23.10 1.20
N ASN A 245 5.08 22.18 2.12
CA ASN A 245 6.41 22.08 2.74
C ASN A 245 6.84 23.34 3.50
N LYS A 246 5.90 24.17 3.99
CA LYS A 246 6.23 25.39 4.75
C LYS A 246 7.10 25.13 5.97
N ALA A 247 6.87 24.03 6.69
CA ALA A 247 7.68 23.62 7.84
C ALA A 247 9.07 23.10 7.43
N ASN A 248 9.15 22.45 6.26
CA ASN A 248 10.34 21.76 5.78
C ASN A 248 10.71 22.20 4.34
N PRO A 249 11.02 23.49 4.11
CA PRO A 249 11.18 24.03 2.76
C PRO A 249 12.40 23.45 2.01
N HIS A 250 13.31 22.80 2.71
CA HIS A 250 14.48 22.13 2.16
C HIS A 250 14.14 20.81 1.42
N TYR A 251 12.90 20.30 1.55
CA TYR A 251 12.39 19.18 0.74
C TYR A 251 11.92 19.58 -0.66
N GLY A 252 11.87 20.88 -0.93
CA GLY A 252 11.35 21.47 -2.16
C GLY A 252 10.05 22.23 -1.91
N THR A 253 9.84 23.33 -2.62
CA THR A 253 8.71 24.25 -2.43
C THR A 253 7.95 24.48 -3.73
N TYR A 254 6.73 25.01 -3.62
CA TYR A 254 5.97 25.57 -4.73
C TYR A 254 6.71 26.72 -5.44
N GLY A 255 6.33 27.00 -6.69
CA GLY A 255 6.77 28.12 -7.51
C GLY A 255 7.89 27.78 -8.50
N LYS A 256 8.37 26.53 -8.48
CA LYS A 256 9.51 26.09 -9.29
C LYS A 256 9.18 25.00 -10.29
N ASN A 257 7.99 24.39 -10.21
CA ASN A 257 7.63 23.21 -11.00
C ASN A 257 8.68 22.11 -10.86
N LEU A 258 9.07 21.78 -9.61
CA LEU A 258 10.07 20.74 -9.33
C LEU A 258 9.70 19.41 -9.98
N GLY A 259 8.39 19.14 -10.14
CA GLY A 259 7.89 17.96 -10.83
C GLY A 259 8.22 17.87 -12.33
N MET A 260 8.68 18.97 -12.94
CA MET A 260 9.15 19.04 -14.32
C MET A 260 10.66 19.24 -14.38
N ILE A 261 11.16 20.26 -13.67
CA ILE A 261 12.54 20.72 -13.86
C ILE A 261 13.58 19.78 -13.27
N THR A 262 13.15 18.82 -12.44
CA THR A 262 14.00 17.75 -11.92
C THR A 262 14.05 16.49 -12.80
N TYR A 263 13.50 16.59 -14.01
CA TYR A 263 13.66 15.62 -15.10
C TYR A 263 14.32 16.30 -16.30
N PRO A 264 15.07 15.56 -17.13
CA PRO A 264 15.54 16.09 -18.41
C PRO A 264 14.38 16.20 -19.39
N ASN A 265 14.29 17.35 -20.06
CA ASN A 265 13.30 17.61 -21.11
C ASN A 265 11.86 17.26 -20.64
N ASP A 266 11.18 16.39 -21.39
CA ASP A 266 9.81 15.96 -21.15
C ASP A 266 9.70 14.57 -20.48
N GLU A 267 10.79 14.02 -19.93
CA GLU A 267 10.79 12.68 -19.31
C GLU A 267 9.80 12.58 -18.14
N TRP A 268 9.45 13.69 -17.48
CA TRP A 268 8.42 13.72 -16.44
C TRP A 268 7.04 13.22 -16.92
N LYS A 269 6.75 13.28 -18.23
CA LYS A 269 5.49 12.79 -18.83
C LYS A 269 5.38 11.26 -18.84
N ILE A 270 6.51 10.56 -18.72
CA ILE A 270 6.63 9.10 -18.64
C ILE A 270 7.48 8.69 -17.42
N GLY A 271 7.55 9.58 -16.43
CA GLY A 271 8.49 9.52 -15.32
C GLY A 271 7.94 8.80 -14.09
N GLY A 272 6.99 7.89 -14.27
CA GLY A 272 6.45 7.02 -13.22
C GLY A 272 5.79 7.76 -12.05
N GLY A 273 6.14 7.34 -10.83
CA GLY A 273 5.60 7.86 -9.58
C GLY A 273 4.19 7.34 -9.28
N ALA A 274 3.84 6.16 -9.76
CA ALA A 274 2.53 5.55 -9.58
C ALA A 274 2.24 5.24 -8.10
N PRO A 275 1.10 5.69 -7.53
CA PRO A 275 0.71 5.33 -6.17
C PRO A 275 -0.14 4.04 -6.19
N TRP A 276 0.52 2.87 -6.12
CA TRP A 276 -0.11 1.57 -6.40
C TRP A 276 -0.36 0.66 -5.19
N GLU A 277 -0.11 1.13 -3.95
CA GLU A 277 -0.34 0.35 -2.72
C GLU A 277 -1.29 1.03 -1.71
N TRP A 278 -0.81 1.22 -0.47
CA TRP A 278 -1.62 1.50 0.71
C TRP A 278 -1.64 2.99 1.00
N PHE A 279 -2.84 3.55 1.18
CA PHE A 279 -3.02 4.92 1.66
C PHE A 279 -3.59 4.90 3.07
N THR A 280 -3.26 5.92 3.86
CA THR A 280 -3.82 6.10 5.22
C THR A 280 -4.47 7.46 5.38
N TYR A 281 -5.28 7.60 6.42
CA TYR A 281 -6.04 8.82 6.69
C TYR A 281 -6.04 9.16 8.19
N ASP A 282 -5.66 10.40 8.51
CA ASP A 282 -5.85 10.98 9.85
C ASP A 282 -7.13 11.85 9.83
N PRO A 283 -8.21 11.44 10.52
CA PRO A 283 -9.46 12.20 10.56
C PRO A 283 -9.38 13.50 11.36
N GLU A 284 -8.43 13.64 12.30
CA GLU A 284 -8.25 14.86 13.08
C GLU A 284 -7.52 15.93 12.27
N LEU A 285 -6.52 15.52 11.48
CA LEU A 285 -5.79 16.42 10.59
C LEU A 285 -6.48 16.61 9.23
N ARG A 286 -7.43 15.73 8.89
CA ARG A 286 -8.08 15.64 7.57
C ARG A 286 -7.07 15.47 6.43
N LEU A 287 -6.02 14.68 6.67
CA LEU A 287 -4.94 14.41 5.72
C LEU A 287 -4.91 12.96 5.28
N VAL A 288 -4.81 12.76 3.97
CA VAL A 288 -4.55 11.47 3.32
C VAL A 288 -3.06 11.36 3.03
N TYR A 289 -2.45 10.23 3.39
CA TYR A 289 -1.05 9.96 3.11
C TYR A 289 -0.93 9.05 1.90
N VAL A 290 -0.27 9.54 0.85
CA VAL A 290 -0.17 8.90 -0.46
C VAL A 290 1.31 8.78 -0.85
N PRO A 291 1.92 7.60 -0.68
CA PRO A 291 3.25 7.32 -1.19
C PRO A 291 3.26 7.02 -2.70
N THR A 292 4.40 7.21 -3.38
CA THR A 292 4.55 7.06 -4.84
C THR A 292 5.71 6.16 -5.25
N GLY A 293 5.57 5.45 -6.37
CA GLY A 293 6.55 4.55 -6.96
C GLY A 293 7.77 5.19 -7.64
N ASN A 294 8.47 4.38 -8.42
CA ASN A 294 9.74 4.68 -9.09
C ASN A 294 9.60 5.66 -10.27
N PRO A 295 10.68 6.36 -10.67
CA PRO A 295 10.60 7.42 -11.68
C PRO A 295 10.51 6.91 -13.13
N GLY A 296 9.84 5.78 -13.37
CA GLY A 296 9.77 5.12 -14.67
C GLY A 296 11.02 4.29 -14.93
N HIS A 297 11.70 4.50 -16.06
CA HIS A 297 12.76 3.58 -16.48
C HIS A 297 13.92 3.42 -15.50
N TRP A 298 14.48 2.21 -15.56
CA TRP A 298 15.44 1.65 -14.62
C TRP A 298 16.90 1.97 -15.00
N SER A 299 17.14 2.58 -16.15
CA SER A 299 18.48 3.08 -16.52
C SER A 299 18.72 4.53 -16.09
N PRO A 300 19.23 4.83 -14.88
CA PRO A 300 19.21 6.17 -14.30
C PRO A 300 19.97 7.23 -15.10
N SER A 301 21.00 6.86 -15.87
CA SER A 301 21.76 7.83 -16.68
C SER A 301 20.89 8.58 -17.70
N TYR A 302 19.79 8.03 -18.21
CA TYR A 302 18.86 8.79 -19.08
C TYR A 302 17.90 9.70 -18.31
N ARG A 303 17.78 9.55 -16.98
CA ARG A 303 17.03 10.49 -16.11
C ARG A 303 17.88 11.68 -15.66
N CYS A 304 19.10 11.79 -16.16
CA CYS A 304 20.01 12.89 -15.93
C CYS A 304 20.29 13.61 -17.25
N GLY A 305 20.08 14.93 -17.28
CA GLY A 305 20.33 15.74 -18.49
C GLY A 305 21.78 16.16 -18.70
N GLU A 306 22.70 15.74 -17.84
CA GLU A 306 24.13 15.95 -18.04
C GLU A 306 24.64 15.14 -19.24
N THR A 307 25.68 15.64 -19.92
CA THR A 307 26.24 14.98 -21.11
C THR A 307 27.77 14.97 -21.09
N GLY A 308 28.38 14.11 -21.91
CA GLY A 308 29.83 14.00 -22.03
C GLY A 308 30.51 13.74 -20.68
N ALA A 309 31.59 14.48 -20.40
CA ALA A 309 32.34 14.35 -19.14
C ALA A 309 31.54 14.77 -17.89
N ASN A 310 30.41 15.47 -18.03
CA ASN A 310 29.57 15.89 -16.91
C ASN A 310 28.57 14.80 -16.49
N LEU A 311 28.30 13.80 -17.33
CA LEU A 311 27.40 12.69 -17.01
C LEU A 311 28.06 11.75 -16.00
N THR A 312 27.98 12.13 -14.73
CA THR A 312 28.63 11.46 -13.61
C THR A 312 27.64 11.24 -12.48
N HIS A 313 27.88 10.21 -11.67
CA HIS A 313 27.08 9.92 -10.48
C HIS A 313 26.93 11.15 -9.58
N GLU A 314 28.03 11.86 -9.33
CA GLU A 314 28.07 13.02 -8.45
C GLU A 314 27.24 14.18 -8.98
N LYS A 315 27.38 14.52 -10.27
CA LYS A 315 26.61 15.60 -10.88
C LYS A 315 25.11 15.31 -10.91
N CYS A 316 24.72 14.07 -11.22
CA CYS A 316 23.32 13.69 -11.25
C CYS A 316 22.67 13.64 -9.86
N ASN A 317 23.45 13.45 -8.79
CA ASN A 317 22.96 13.45 -7.42
C ASN A 317 23.20 14.77 -6.67
N GLN A 318 23.77 15.78 -7.34
CA GLN A 318 24.17 17.03 -6.71
C GLN A 318 22.95 17.82 -6.21
N TYR A 319 23.00 18.27 -4.95
CA TYR A 319 22.01 19.20 -4.40
C TYR A 319 22.21 20.60 -4.97
N ASP A 320 21.11 21.22 -5.39
CA ASP A 320 21.05 22.61 -5.83
C ASP A 320 20.33 23.45 -4.74
N PRO A 321 21.05 24.33 -4.02
CA PRO A 321 20.46 25.14 -2.96
C PRO A 321 19.46 26.18 -3.48
N GLU A 322 19.60 26.63 -4.73
CA GLU A 322 18.65 27.55 -5.34
C GLU A 322 17.34 26.84 -5.62
N LEU A 323 17.37 25.58 -6.05
CA LEU A 323 16.17 24.76 -6.23
C LEU A 323 15.61 24.23 -4.90
N ARG A 324 16.44 24.12 -3.86
CA ARG A 324 16.15 23.35 -2.64
C ARG A 324 15.82 21.89 -2.96
N SER A 325 16.54 21.35 -3.95
CA SER A 325 16.34 20.04 -4.56
C SER A 325 17.62 19.71 -5.33
N GLY A 326 17.89 18.45 -5.64
CA GLY A 326 18.83 18.15 -6.72
C GLY A 326 18.22 18.48 -8.07
N ARG A 327 19.09 18.85 -9.03
CA ARG A 327 18.67 19.19 -10.41
C ARG A 327 18.04 18.02 -11.15
N TRP A 328 18.35 16.79 -10.75
CA TRP A 328 17.87 15.57 -11.41
C TRP A 328 17.15 14.64 -10.43
N ASP A 329 16.57 15.17 -9.34
CA ASP A 329 15.93 14.36 -8.29
C ASP A 329 14.74 13.51 -8.76
N ASN A 330 14.18 13.77 -9.95
CA ASN A 330 13.00 13.11 -10.49
C ASN A 330 11.80 13.20 -9.53
N LYS A 331 11.53 14.40 -9.04
CA LYS A 331 10.42 14.66 -8.12
C LYS A 331 9.08 14.56 -8.85
N TRP A 332 8.03 14.00 -8.30
CA TRP A 332 7.90 13.48 -6.95
C TRP A 332 7.67 11.98 -6.96
N ALA A 333 8.48 11.23 -7.72
CA ALA A 333 8.65 9.80 -7.50
C ALA A 333 9.29 9.56 -6.13
N MET A 334 9.12 8.36 -5.57
CA MET A 334 9.69 7.95 -4.27
C MET A 334 9.35 8.89 -3.11
N THR A 335 8.13 9.45 -3.10
CA THR A 335 7.70 10.51 -2.20
C THR A 335 6.49 10.09 -1.37
N ILE A 336 6.51 10.42 -0.07
CA ILE A 336 5.31 10.41 0.77
C ILE A 336 4.67 11.79 0.67
N PHE A 337 3.42 11.87 0.21
CA PHE A 337 2.60 13.07 0.28
C PHE A 337 1.63 13.01 1.44
N ALA A 338 1.41 14.13 2.14
CA ALA A 338 0.18 14.35 2.88
C ALA A 338 -0.70 15.36 2.13
N ARG A 339 -1.93 14.95 1.82
CA ARG A 339 -2.87 15.71 0.98
C ARG A 339 -4.14 16.01 1.75
N LYS A 340 -4.69 17.21 1.54
CA LYS A 340 -6.02 17.57 2.06
C LYS A 340 -7.08 16.68 1.41
N ILE A 341 -7.94 16.06 2.22
CA ILE A 341 -8.99 15.16 1.73
C ILE A 341 -9.96 15.83 0.74
N ASP A 342 -10.22 17.13 0.88
CA ASP A 342 -11.23 17.83 0.07
C ASP A 342 -10.74 18.27 -1.30
N THR A 343 -9.44 18.57 -1.43
CA THR A 343 -8.89 19.22 -2.63
C THR A 343 -7.76 18.43 -3.29
N GLY A 344 -7.14 17.47 -2.59
CA GLY A 344 -5.95 16.77 -3.05
C GLY A 344 -4.66 17.59 -2.94
N GLU A 345 -4.75 18.86 -2.52
CA GLU A 345 -3.61 19.75 -2.32
C GLU A 345 -2.63 19.17 -1.29
N ALA A 346 -1.35 19.15 -1.64
CA ALA A 346 -0.30 18.69 -0.74
C ALA A 346 -0.04 19.71 0.38
N VAL A 347 -0.10 19.26 1.63
CA VAL A 347 0.39 20.02 2.79
C VAL A 347 1.89 19.87 2.92
N TRP A 348 2.40 18.65 2.75
CA TRP A 348 3.82 18.36 2.71
C TRP A 348 4.11 17.17 1.79
N ALA A 349 5.34 17.09 1.33
CA ALA A 349 5.87 16.05 0.47
C ALA A 349 7.34 15.78 0.83
N TYR A 350 7.67 14.53 1.17
CA TYR A 350 9.02 14.09 1.52
C TYR A 350 9.50 12.99 0.57
N GLN A 351 10.54 13.27 -0.22
CA GLN A 351 11.13 12.31 -1.15
C GLN A 351 12.22 11.49 -0.44
N MET A 352 12.00 10.19 -0.30
CA MET A 352 12.87 9.27 0.44
C MET A 352 14.11 8.88 -0.38
N THR A 353 13.90 8.55 -1.66
CA THR A 353 14.96 8.11 -2.57
C THR A 353 15.11 9.10 -3.72
N THR A 354 15.94 10.14 -3.51
CA THR A 354 16.21 11.19 -4.51
C THR A 354 17.00 10.62 -5.68
N PHE A 355 16.60 10.90 -6.94
CA PHE A 355 17.21 10.32 -8.15
C PHE A 355 17.41 8.81 -7.98
N ASP A 356 16.32 8.06 -7.81
CA ASP A 356 16.39 6.60 -7.63
C ASP A 356 17.28 5.94 -8.70
N GLN A 357 17.94 4.85 -8.34
CA GLN A 357 18.80 4.07 -9.25
C GLN A 357 18.53 2.58 -9.14
N TRP A 358 17.59 2.14 -8.31
CA TRP A 358 17.49 0.74 -7.90
C TRP A 358 16.09 0.17 -8.00
N ASP A 359 15.10 0.96 -8.41
CA ASP A 359 13.69 0.60 -8.30
C ASP A 359 13.25 0.40 -6.85
N TYR A 360 13.54 1.37 -5.99
CA TYR A 360 13.05 1.37 -4.61
C TYR A 360 11.73 2.13 -4.48
N ASP A 361 10.64 1.61 -5.06
CA ASP A 361 9.34 2.28 -4.98
C ASP A 361 9.04 2.74 -3.54
N GLY A 362 8.59 3.98 -3.43
CA GLY A 362 8.23 4.55 -2.15
C GLY A 362 6.88 4.11 -1.58
N VAL A 363 6.18 3.15 -2.22
CA VAL A 363 4.73 2.92 -2.09
C VAL A 363 4.27 2.22 -0.80
N ASN A 364 5.19 1.67 -0.02
CA ASN A 364 4.87 0.93 1.20
C ASN A 364 3.98 1.75 2.16
N GLU A 365 3.29 1.06 3.07
CA GLU A 365 2.27 1.64 3.92
C GLU A 365 2.79 2.70 4.92
N PRO A 366 2.19 3.91 4.95
CA PRO A 366 2.43 4.89 6.01
C PRO A 366 1.55 4.59 7.24
N VAL A 367 2.09 3.94 8.27
CA VAL A 367 1.36 3.61 9.50
C VAL A 367 1.28 4.81 10.45
N LEU A 368 0.09 5.14 10.92
CA LEU A 368 -0.15 6.33 11.75
C LEU A 368 -0.27 5.95 13.23
N VAL A 369 0.67 6.40 14.05
CA VAL A 369 0.64 6.18 15.50
C VAL A 369 1.09 7.42 16.25
N ASP A 370 0.60 7.59 17.46
CA ASP A 370 1.06 8.65 18.36
C ASP A 370 2.13 8.08 19.27
N MET A 371 3.30 8.70 19.30
CA MET A 371 4.39 8.24 20.16
C MET A 371 5.20 9.40 20.74
N LYS A 372 5.83 9.14 21.90
CA LYS A 372 6.79 10.08 22.48
C LYS A 372 8.10 9.99 21.71
N VAL A 373 8.50 11.09 21.08
CA VAL A 373 9.80 11.25 20.43
C VAL A 373 10.54 12.35 21.17
N ASP A 374 11.73 12.04 21.68
CA ASP A 374 12.56 12.99 22.45
C ASP A 374 11.77 13.64 23.62
N GLY A 375 10.98 12.82 24.33
CA GLY A 375 10.15 13.23 25.46
C GLY A 375 8.85 13.96 25.10
N LYS A 376 8.63 14.33 23.83
CA LYS A 376 7.43 15.04 23.37
C LYS A 376 6.47 14.09 22.67
N MET A 377 5.18 14.17 22.98
CA MET A 377 4.17 13.44 22.21
C MET A 377 4.09 14.01 20.79
N ARG A 378 4.16 13.13 19.79
CA ARG A 378 4.10 13.49 18.37
C ARG A 378 3.05 12.65 17.66
N LYS A 379 2.36 13.28 16.74
CA LYS A 379 1.53 12.60 15.74
C LYS A 379 2.46 12.04 14.68
N THR A 380 2.84 10.77 14.77
CA THR A 380 3.83 10.19 13.87
C THR A 380 3.23 9.39 12.72
N LEU A 381 4.00 9.30 11.65
CA LEU A 381 3.86 8.36 10.53
C LEU A 381 5.13 7.50 10.51
N VAL A 382 4.97 6.19 10.45
CA VAL A 382 6.03 5.19 10.36
C VAL A 382 5.96 4.52 8.99
N HIS A 383 7.08 4.47 8.28
CA HIS A 383 7.16 3.92 6.92
C HIS A 383 8.42 3.07 6.75
N PHE A 384 8.25 1.79 6.43
CA PHE A 384 9.36 0.88 6.13
C PHE A 384 9.51 0.76 4.62
N ASP A 385 10.51 1.42 4.06
CA ASP A 385 10.63 1.58 2.62
C ASP A 385 11.34 0.40 1.95
N ARG A 386 11.10 0.21 0.64
CA ARG A 386 11.86 -0.71 -0.22
C ARG A 386 13.36 -0.47 -0.09
N ASN A 387 13.79 0.78 0.08
CA ASN A 387 15.20 1.14 0.18
C ASN A 387 15.91 0.65 1.46
N GLY A 388 15.21 0.06 2.43
CA GLY A 388 15.82 -0.50 3.65
C GLY A 388 15.92 0.45 4.84
N PHE A 389 15.41 1.67 4.72
CA PHE A 389 15.23 2.59 5.85
C PHE A 389 13.80 2.55 6.40
N ALA A 390 13.70 2.56 7.73
CA ALA A 390 12.48 2.80 8.48
C ALA A 390 12.44 4.28 8.84
N TYR A 391 11.48 5.00 8.28
CA TYR A 391 11.28 6.43 8.47
C TYR A 391 10.22 6.68 9.55
N VAL A 392 10.48 7.65 10.42
CA VAL A 392 9.49 8.21 11.34
C VAL A 392 9.37 9.70 11.03
N LEU A 393 8.19 10.16 10.64
CA LEU A 393 7.89 11.55 10.35
C LEU A 393 6.82 12.08 11.31
N ASP A 394 6.82 13.38 11.58
CA ASP A 394 5.61 14.05 12.09
C ASP A 394 4.60 14.15 10.95
N ARG A 395 3.46 13.51 11.12
CA ARG A 395 2.47 13.38 10.04
C ARG A 395 1.72 14.69 9.77
N ALA A 396 1.77 15.66 10.69
CA ALA A 396 1.13 16.96 10.48
C ALA A 396 1.89 17.86 9.50
N ASP A 397 3.23 17.84 9.53
CA ASP A 397 4.07 18.79 8.79
C ASP A 397 5.23 18.16 7.98
N GLY A 398 5.37 16.84 8.05
CA GLY A 398 6.37 16.08 7.31
C GLY A 398 7.76 16.13 7.92
N THR A 399 7.95 16.65 9.14
CA THR A 399 9.27 16.73 9.77
C THR A 399 9.85 15.33 9.97
N LEU A 400 11.01 15.05 9.37
CA LEU A 400 11.73 13.80 9.58
C LEU A 400 12.29 13.71 11.00
N LEU A 401 11.83 12.70 11.75
CA LEU A 401 12.20 12.48 13.16
C LEU A 401 13.26 11.40 13.33
N ARG A 402 13.16 10.30 12.57
CA ARG A 402 14.11 9.17 12.54
C ARG A 402 14.16 8.57 11.14
N ALA A 403 15.31 8.00 10.80
CA ALA A 403 15.52 7.23 9.58
C ALA A 403 16.62 6.19 9.85
N HIS A 404 16.20 4.98 10.24
CA HIS A 404 17.10 3.91 10.67
C HIS A 404 17.13 2.77 9.67
N LYS A 405 18.28 2.12 9.52
CA LYS A 405 18.38 0.90 8.70
C LYS A 405 17.69 -0.24 9.44
N PHE A 406 16.67 -0.86 8.84
CA PHE A 406 16.10 -2.13 9.36
C PHE A 406 16.69 -3.37 8.65
N PHE A 407 17.59 -3.11 7.71
CA PHE A 407 18.19 -4.07 6.80
C PHE A 407 19.67 -3.71 6.58
N PRO A 408 20.56 -4.69 6.33
CA PRO A 408 21.99 -4.43 6.06
C PRO A 408 22.21 -3.86 4.64
N LEU A 409 21.66 -2.67 4.38
CA LEU A 409 21.79 -1.98 3.09
C LEU A 409 23.18 -1.37 2.92
N ASN A 410 23.65 -1.29 1.67
CA ASN A 410 24.93 -0.71 1.28
C ASN A 410 24.84 0.41 0.24
N TRP A 411 23.65 0.71 -0.32
CA TRP A 411 23.50 1.80 -1.30
C TRP A 411 23.67 3.21 -0.69
N ALA A 412 23.47 3.34 0.64
CA ALA A 412 23.63 4.60 1.37
C ALA A 412 24.23 4.38 2.76
N GLU A 413 25.01 5.36 3.22
CA GLU A 413 25.58 5.36 4.57
C GLU A 413 24.48 5.57 5.62
N LYS A 414 23.64 6.58 5.39
CA LYS A 414 22.55 7.03 6.27
C LYS A 414 21.61 7.95 5.50
N VAL A 415 20.49 8.31 6.12
CA VAL A 415 19.73 9.51 5.77
C VAL A 415 20.22 10.66 6.65
N ASP A 416 20.67 11.75 6.04
CA ASP A 416 21.05 12.95 6.77
C ASP A 416 19.78 13.67 7.24
N LEU A 417 19.53 13.68 8.56
CA LEU A 417 18.30 14.26 9.12
C LEU A 417 18.18 15.78 8.94
N LYS A 418 19.29 16.50 8.69
CA LYS A 418 19.27 17.95 8.49
C LYS A 418 18.82 18.30 7.08
N THR A 419 19.24 17.52 6.09
CA THR A 419 18.88 17.72 4.68
C THR A 419 17.67 16.88 4.25
N GLY A 420 17.35 15.83 5.00
CA GLY A 420 16.38 14.79 4.68
C GLY A 420 16.80 13.84 3.56
N ARG A 421 18.06 13.90 3.08
CA ARG A 421 18.51 13.16 1.89
C ARG A 421 19.37 11.95 2.26
N PRO A 422 19.31 10.86 1.48
CA PRO A 422 20.24 9.75 1.63
C PRO A 422 21.66 10.18 1.21
N VAL A 423 22.66 9.76 1.98
CA VAL A 423 24.08 9.88 1.62
C VAL A 423 24.46 8.63 0.84
N LYS A 424 24.38 8.70 -0.49
CA LYS A 424 24.59 7.58 -1.40
C LYS A 424 26.06 7.15 -1.49
N ILE A 425 26.28 5.85 -1.62
CA ILE A 425 27.60 5.24 -1.84
C ILE A 425 27.73 4.92 -3.32
N LYS A 426 28.68 5.57 -4.00
CA LYS A 426 28.85 5.52 -5.46
C LYS A 426 29.07 4.10 -5.96
N GLU A 427 29.83 3.32 -5.21
CA GLU A 427 30.24 1.94 -5.53
C GLU A 427 29.04 1.00 -5.65
N HIS A 428 27.91 1.35 -5.04
CA HIS A 428 26.66 0.57 -5.04
C HIS A 428 25.53 1.24 -5.85
N SER A 429 25.86 2.26 -6.65
CA SER A 429 24.92 2.93 -7.56
C SER A 429 25.08 2.38 -8.99
N PRO A 430 24.07 1.67 -9.55
CA PRO A 430 24.09 1.21 -10.95
C PRO A 430 23.80 2.37 -11.91
N PHE A 431 24.74 3.32 -12.01
CA PHE A 431 24.54 4.54 -12.79
C PHE A 431 24.85 4.34 -14.28
N ALA A 432 25.98 3.72 -14.57
CA ALA A 432 26.49 3.54 -15.94
C ALA A 432 25.83 2.33 -16.61
N ARG A 433 25.49 2.47 -17.89
CA ARG A 433 24.96 1.38 -18.70
C ARG A 433 26.04 0.33 -18.93
N HIS A 434 25.62 -0.94 -18.98
CA HIS A 434 26.50 -2.11 -19.17
C HIS A 434 27.58 -2.26 -18.08
N VAL A 435 27.36 -1.65 -16.92
CA VAL A 435 28.20 -1.84 -15.74
C VAL A 435 27.36 -2.52 -14.68
N SER A 436 27.62 -3.81 -14.45
CA SER A 436 26.98 -4.56 -13.38
C SER A 436 27.46 -4.06 -12.01
N THR A 437 26.51 -3.74 -11.14
CA THR A 437 26.74 -3.22 -9.79
C THR A 437 26.07 -4.13 -8.77
N GLN A 438 26.80 -4.53 -7.73
CA GLN A 438 26.24 -5.27 -6.61
C GLN A 438 25.70 -4.32 -5.55
N VAL A 439 24.48 -4.56 -5.09
CA VAL A 439 23.79 -3.66 -4.16
C VAL A 439 22.75 -4.39 -3.30
N CYS A 440 22.57 -3.90 -2.08
CA CYS A 440 21.59 -4.37 -1.11
C CYS A 440 20.77 -3.16 -0.59
N PRO A 441 19.43 -3.25 -0.51
CA PRO A 441 18.61 -4.39 -0.92
C PRO A 441 18.50 -4.55 -2.46
N SER A 442 17.95 -5.67 -2.93
CA SER A 442 17.55 -5.80 -4.33
C SER A 442 16.37 -4.87 -4.70
N SER A 443 16.01 -4.74 -5.97
CA SER A 443 14.87 -3.94 -6.44
C SER A 443 13.54 -4.37 -5.81
N LEU A 444 13.39 -5.66 -5.46
CA LEU A 444 12.29 -6.18 -4.66
C LEU A 444 12.20 -5.54 -3.25
N GLY A 445 13.24 -4.82 -2.84
CA GLY A 445 13.39 -4.03 -1.63
C GLY A 445 13.69 -4.86 -0.40
N ALA A 446 14.11 -4.20 0.68
CA ALA A 446 14.25 -4.82 2.00
C ALA A 446 12.89 -5.25 2.58
N LYS A 447 11.81 -4.61 2.13
CA LYS A 447 10.40 -4.99 2.28
C LYS A 447 9.70 -4.58 0.99
N ASN A 448 8.71 -5.34 0.54
CA ASN A 448 7.87 -4.97 -0.59
C ASN A 448 6.47 -4.53 -0.11
N GLN A 449 5.42 -4.92 -0.80
CA GLN A 449 4.03 -4.57 -0.50
C GLN A 449 3.48 -5.07 0.84
N GLN A 450 4.10 -6.09 1.44
CA GLN A 450 3.55 -6.72 2.63
C GLN A 450 3.54 -5.76 3.83
N PRO A 451 2.37 -5.44 4.42
CA PRO A 451 2.30 -4.41 5.44
C PRO A 451 2.80 -4.88 6.81
N ILE A 452 3.49 -3.98 7.53
CA ILE A 452 3.90 -4.17 8.92
C ILE A 452 2.69 -4.20 9.87
N ALA A 453 2.94 -4.54 11.13
CA ALA A 453 1.98 -4.30 12.22
C ALA A 453 2.64 -3.53 13.36
N ILE A 454 1.90 -2.57 13.94
CA ILE A 454 2.29 -1.82 15.13
C ILE A 454 1.13 -1.88 16.13
N ASP A 455 1.45 -2.25 17.37
CA ASP A 455 0.52 -2.13 18.49
C ASP A 455 0.50 -0.67 18.98
N PRO A 456 -0.64 0.04 18.93
CA PRO A 456 -0.72 1.42 19.39
C PRO A 456 -0.32 1.65 20.86
N LYS A 457 -0.30 0.59 21.70
CA LYS A 457 0.19 0.66 23.09
C LYS A 457 1.72 0.64 23.18
N GLU A 458 2.38 0.08 22.17
CA GLU A 458 3.84 0.06 22.02
C GLU A 458 4.23 0.67 20.66
N PRO A 459 3.90 1.95 20.39
CA PRO A 459 3.89 2.53 19.04
C PRO A 459 5.29 2.71 18.44
N HIS A 460 6.35 2.48 19.23
CA HIS A 460 7.74 2.50 18.80
C HIS A 460 8.23 1.12 18.33
N ILE A 461 7.42 0.07 18.47
CA ILE A 461 7.74 -1.30 18.08
C ILE A 461 6.93 -1.67 16.84
N ALA A 462 7.62 -2.06 15.79
CA ALA A 462 7.05 -2.59 14.57
C ALA A 462 7.41 -4.07 14.38
N TYR A 463 6.48 -4.82 13.80
CA TYR A 463 6.72 -6.18 13.31
C TYR A 463 6.74 -6.16 11.79
N VAL A 464 7.87 -6.57 11.19
CA VAL A 464 8.14 -6.42 9.75
C VAL A 464 8.71 -7.70 9.17
N ALA A 465 8.18 -8.15 8.03
CA ALA A 465 8.82 -9.17 7.19
C ALA A 465 9.80 -8.50 6.24
N THR A 466 11.05 -8.94 6.27
CA THR A 466 12.11 -8.41 5.43
C THR A 466 12.50 -9.40 4.33
N ASN A 467 12.79 -8.91 3.13
CA ASN A 467 13.34 -9.70 2.05
C ASN A 467 14.86 -9.70 2.20
N TRP A 468 15.46 -10.84 2.54
CA TRP A 468 16.87 -10.88 2.94
C TRP A 468 17.85 -10.96 1.75
N TRP A 469 17.70 -10.07 0.76
CA TRP A 469 18.28 -10.21 -0.59
C TRP A 469 19.07 -9.00 -1.07
N CYS A 470 20.06 -9.27 -1.92
CA CYS A 470 20.81 -8.29 -2.71
C CYS A 470 20.63 -8.59 -4.20
N MET A 471 21.23 -7.76 -5.05
CA MET A 471 21.21 -7.97 -6.49
C MET A 471 22.52 -7.57 -7.17
N GLU A 472 22.74 -8.17 -8.34
CA GLU A 472 23.55 -7.60 -9.41
C GLU A 472 22.59 -6.86 -10.35
N TYR A 473 22.91 -5.60 -10.65
CA TYR A 473 22.08 -4.72 -11.47
C TYR A 473 22.93 -4.13 -12.59
N GLU A 474 22.51 -4.33 -13.83
CA GLU A 474 23.17 -3.79 -15.02
C GLU A 474 22.16 -2.99 -15.86
N PRO A 475 22.23 -1.65 -15.84
CA PRO A 475 21.40 -0.80 -16.69
C PRO A 475 21.70 -1.04 -18.18
N GLN A 476 20.68 -1.04 -19.03
CA GLN A 476 20.78 -1.30 -20.48
C GLN A 476 20.52 -0.05 -21.32
N GLU A 477 20.77 -0.12 -22.63
CA GLU A 477 20.36 0.93 -23.55
C GLU A 477 18.84 1.08 -23.60
N ARG A 478 18.37 2.33 -23.57
CA ARG A 478 16.96 2.64 -23.77
C ARG A 478 16.64 2.57 -25.25
N THR A 479 15.78 1.62 -25.63
CA THR A 479 15.43 1.40 -27.04
C THR A 479 14.18 2.15 -27.48
N HIS A 480 13.34 2.59 -26.54
CA HIS A 480 12.09 3.27 -26.84
C HIS A 480 11.56 4.10 -25.66
N THR A 481 10.53 4.90 -25.92
CA THR A 481 9.83 5.77 -24.95
C THR A 481 8.31 5.75 -25.10
N GLN A 482 7.76 4.80 -25.87
CA GLN A 482 6.31 4.72 -26.05
C GLN A 482 5.63 4.26 -24.76
N GLN A 483 4.65 5.03 -24.30
CA GLN A 483 3.79 4.66 -23.18
C GLN A 483 3.05 3.35 -23.48
N GLY A 484 2.89 2.49 -22.46
CA GLY A 484 2.25 1.18 -22.59
C GLY A 484 3.16 0.07 -23.10
N MET A 485 4.39 0.37 -23.51
CA MET A 485 5.44 -0.63 -23.79
C MET A 485 6.35 -0.79 -22.57
N LEU A 486 6.98 -1.96 -22.43
CA LEU A 486 7.87 -2.25 -21.30
C LEU A 486 9.05 -1.28 -21.26
N TYR A 487 9.14 -0.49 -20.19
CA TYR A 487 9.99 0.68 -20.06
C TYR A 487 11.06 0.51 -18.96
N VAL A 488 11.64 -0.69 -18.84
CA VAL A 488 12.61 -1.03 -17.78
C VAL A 488 14.05 -0.75 -18.23
N PHE A 489 14.57 -1.54 -19.17
CA PHE A 489 15.97 -1.48 -19.65
C PHE A 489 17.01 -1.74 -18.55
N ALA A 490 16.90 -2.87 -17.86
CA ALA A 490 17.90 -3.34 -16.90
C ALA A 490 17.93 -4.87 -16.88
N ASN A 491 19.12 -5.45 -16.69
CA ASN A 491 19.29 -6.84 -16.31
C ASN A 491 19.50 -6.90 -14.80
N VAL A 492 18.71 -7.71 -14.10
CA VAL A 492 18.80 -7.84 -12.64
C VAL A 492 18.88 -9.31 -12.26
N PHE A 493 19.85 -9.65 -11.43
CA PHE A 493 20.01 -10.98 -10.85
C PHE A 493 19.94 -10.85 -9.33
N THR A 494 18.91 -11.43 -8.71
CA THR A 494 18.69 -11.35 -7.25
C THR A 494 19.21 -12.60 -6.55
N TYR A 495 19.82 -12.43 -5.38
CA TYR A 495 20.36 -13.52 -4.56
C TYR A 495 20.22 -13.22 -3.05
N PRO A 496 20.14 -14.24 -2.19
CA PRO A 496 20.04 -14.02 -0.75
C PRO A 496 21.37 -13.55 -0.15
N ILE A 497 21.31 -12.73 0.90
CA ILE A 497 22.51 -12.33 1.68
C ILE A 497 23.13 -13.55 2.37
N GLU A 498 22.28 -14.40 2.94
CA GLU A 498 22.65 -15.57 3.72
C GLU A 498 22.05 -16.81 3.07
N LYS A 499 22.89 -17.83 2.85
CA LYS A 499 22.42 -19.09 2.25
C LYS A 499 21.32 -19.72 3.12
N GLY A 500 20.19 -20.06 2.50
CA GLY A 500 19.06 -20.70 3.18
C GLY A 500 18.20 -19.74 3.99
N VAL A 501 18.43 -18.42 3.90
CA VAL A 501 17.58 -17.39 4.53
C VAL A 501 17.06 -16.48 3.43
N ALA A 502 15.78 -16.63 3.10
CA ALA A 502 15.08 -15.77 2.15
C ALA A 502 14.36 -14.62 2.86
N SER A 503 13.96 -14.78 4.13
CA SER A 503 13.31 -13.71 4.87
C SER A 503 13.75 -13.67 6.31
N LYS A 504 13.59 -12.51 6.95
CA LYS A 504 13.61 -12.37 8.40
C LYS A 504 12.38 -11.60 8.85
N VAL A 505 11.56 -12.19 9.72
CA VAL A 505 10.51 -11.46 10.45
C VAL A 505 11.13 -10.86 11.69
N GLN A 506 11.03 -9.55 11.84
CA GLN A 506 11.74 -8.79 12.88
C GLN A 506 10.76 -8.08 13.81
N LYS A 507 11.13 -8.00 15.10
CA LYS A 507 10.62 -6.98 16.03
C LYS A 507 11.62 -5.83 16.06
N PHE A 508 11.21 -4.66 15.58
CA PHE A 508 12.10 -3.52 15.33
C PHE A 508 11.65 -2.28 16.10
N ASN A 509 12.58 -1.63 16.78
CA ASN A 509 12.35 -0.36 17.46
C ASN A 509 12.65 0.81 16.52
N VAL A 510 11.61 1.53 16.09
CA VAL A 510 11.74 2.61 15.10
C VAL A 510 12.38 3.89 15.64
N LEU A 511 12.55 4.01 16.97
CA LEU A 511 13.21 5.16 17.59
C LEU A 511 14.72 4.94 17.76
N THR A 512 15.14 3.72 18.09
CA THR A 512 16.55 3.36 18.30
C THR A 512 17.22 2.76 17.07
N GLY A 513 16.44 2.15 16.18
CA GLY A 513 16.95 1.40 15.02
C GLY A 513 17.39 -0.02 15.35
N GLU A 514 17.03 -0.53 16.52
CA GLU A 514 17.45 -1.85 17.00
C GLU A 514 16.41 -2.93 16.67
N THR A 515 16.90 -4.07 16.17
CA THR A 515 16.11 -5.30 16.04
C THR A 515 16.22 -6.09 17.34
N GLU A 516 15.12 -6.24 18.08
CA GLU A 516 15.09 -6.97 19.35
C GLU A 516 15.20 -8.49 19.14
N TRP A 517 14.52 -9.00 18.12
CA TRP A 517 14.66 -10.38 17.66
C TRP A 517 14.32 -10.47 16.17
N ALA A 518 14.82 -11.53 15.53
CA ALA A 518 14.53 -11.85 14.14
C ALA A 518 14.34 -13.36 13.97
N ILE A 519 13.35 -13.76 13.18
CA ILE A 519 13.05 -15.16 12.83
C ILE A 519 13.48 -15.35 11.37
N PRO A 520 14.56 -16.11 11.08
CA PRO A 520 14.92 -16.43 9.71
C PRO A 520 13.94 -17.45 9.11
N ASP A 521 13.56 -17.24 7.85
CA ASP A 521 12.79 -18.19 7.05
C ASP A 521 13.55 -18.51 5.75
N ALA A 522 13.50 -19.78 5.34
CA ALA A 522 14.05 -20.26 4.07
C ALA A 522 13.18 -19.84 2.88
N TYR A 523 11.93 -19.44 3.12
CA TYR A 523 10.99 -18.94 2.14
C TYR A 523 10.72 -17.45 2.34
N PRO A 524 10.36 -16.71 1.28
CA PRO A 524 9.94 -15.32 1.43
C PRO A 524 8.66 -15.20 2.28
N ASP A 525 8.66 -14.32 3.27
CA ASP A 525 7.46 -13.91 4.02
C ASP A 525 6.83 -12.70 3.32
N TRP A 526 5.96 -12.97 2.34
CA TRP A 526 5.45 -11.96 1.40
C TRP A 526 4.01 -11.51 1.69
N GLY A 527 3.44 -11.95 2.82
CA GLY A 527 2.14 -11.50 3.34
C GLY A 527 2.30 -10.55 4.52
N GLY A 528 1.26 -9.76 4.80
CA GLY A 528 1.25 -8.79 5.89
C GLY A 528 1.26 -9.41 7.28
N MET A 529 1.54 -8.57 8.27
CA MET A 529 1.58 -8.95 9.69
C MET A 529 0.24 -8.69 10.37
N LEU A 530 -0.06 -9.42 11.44
CA LEU A 530 -1.18 -9.16 12.35
C LEU A 530 -0.70 -9.31 13.79
N THR A 531 -0.83 -8.27 14.61
CA THR A 531 -0.61 -8.37 16.06
C THR A 531 -1.92 -8.43 16.81
N THR A 532 -1.92 -9.09 17.98
CA THR A 532 -3.07 -9.10 18.88
C THR A 532 -2.69 -8.79 20.33
N ASP A 533 -3.68 -8.40 21.14
CA ASP A 533 -3.58 -8.28 22.61
C ASP A 533 -3.42 -9.64 23.32
N GLY A 534 -3.45 -10.75 22.59
CA GLY A 534 -3.08 -12.07 23.09
C GLY A 534 -1.56 -12.33 23.11
N ASP A 535 -0.75 -11.29 22.94
CA ASP A 535 0.71 -11.33 22.77
C ASP A 535 1.18 -12.16 21.57
N LEU A 536 0.36 -12.20 20.50
CA LEU A 536 0.64 -12.98 19.29
C LEU A 536 0.91 -12.10 18.07
N LEU A 537 1.82 -12.59 17.23
CA LEU A 537 2.05 -12.15 15.85
C LEU A 537 1.65 -13.29 14.91
N PHE A 538 0.80 -13.00 13.92
CA PHE A 538 0.43 -13.92 12.86
C PHE A 538 0.99 -13.46 11.52
N TYR A 539 1.51 -14.39 10.73
CA TYR A 539 1.98 -14.19 9.36
C TYR A 539 2.07 -15.51 8.61
N GLY A 540 2.26 -15.46 7.29
CA GLY A 540 2.49 -16.63 6.47
C GLY A 540 3.66 -16.46 5.51
N SER A 541 4.25 -17.60 5.13
CA SER A 541 5.34 -17.65 4.17
C SER A 541 4.89 -18.21 2.81
N LEU A 542 5.71 -18.00 1.78
CA LEU A 542 5.52 -18.61 0.47
C LEU A 542 5.68 -20.13 0.44
N SER A 543 6.21 -20.72 1.52
CA SER A 543 6.15 -22.16 1.69
C SER A 543 4.70 -22.63 1.87
N GLY A 544 3.81 -21.77 2.36
CA GLY A 544 2.45 -22.11 2.79
C GLY A 544 2.32 -22.33 4.29
N ASP A 545 3.37 -22.08 5.08
CA ASP A 545 3.28 -22.14 6.55
C ASP A 545 2.58 -20.89 7.09
N PHE A 546 1.40 -21.05 7.68
CA PHE A 546 0.75 -20.00 8.47
C PHE A 546 1.12 -20.17 9.94
N ARG A 547 1.63 -19.10 10.58
CA ARG A 547 2.26 -19.18 11.90
C ARG A 547 1.63 -18.22 12.89
N ALA A 548 1.69 -18.60 14.16
CA ALA A 548 1.47 -17.73 15.30
C ALA A 548 2.72 -17.74 16.19
N VAL A 549 3.17 -16.56 16.55
CA VAL A 549 4.45 -16.32 17.21
C VAL A 549 4.25 -15.50 18.47
N ASP A 550 4.97 -15.85 19.54
CA ASP A 550 5.09 -15.03 20.74
C ASP A 550 5.78 -13.70 20.41
N ARG A 551 5.05 -12.58 20.54
CA ARG A 551 5.55 -11.22 20.29
C ARG A 551 6.77 -10.85 21.11
N LYS A 552 6.93 -11.44 22.30
CA LYS A 552 8.03 -11.13 23.21
C LYS A 552 9.33 -11.80 22.78
N SER A 553 9.27 -13.08 22.43
CA SER A 553 10.47 -13.90 22.21
C SER A 553 10.76 -14.23 20.73
N GLY A 554 9.80 -14.03 19.83
CA GLY A 554 9.91 -14.51 18.45
C GLY A 554 9.74 -16.03 18.31
N LYS A 555 9.35 -16.74 19.38
CA LYS A 555 9.14 -18.18 19.33
C LYS A 555 7.86 -18.51 18.55
N VAL A 556 7.96 -19.36 17.54
CA VAL A 556 6.80 -19.96 16.87
C VAL A 556 6.07 -20.88 17.85
N LEU A 557 4.82 -20.56 18.17
CA LEU A 557 3.98 -21.30 19.11
C LEU A 557 3.02 -22.25 18.40
N TRP A 558 2.65 -21.92 17.17
CA TRP A 558 1.77 -22.72 16.32
C TRP A 558 2.13 -22.48 14.85
N SER A 559 2.00 -23.52 14.03
CA SER A 559 2.17 -23.44 12.58
C SER A 559 1.27 -24.46 11.90
N ARG A 560 0.78 -24.12 10.71
CA ARG A 560 0.07 -25.05 9.84
C ARG A 560 0.37 -24.80 8.38
N LYS A 561 0.68 -25.87 7.66
CA LYS A 561 0.84 -25.87 6.20
C LYS A 561 -0.52 -25.75 5.51
N LEU A 562 -0.66 -24.77 4.62
CA LEU A 562 -1.85 -24.55 3.79
C LEU A 562 -1.62 -25.02 2.35
N GLY A 563 -2.66 -24.94 1.52
CA GLY A 563 -2.66 -25.53 0.18
C GLY A 563 -1.80 -24.81 -0.86
N SER A 564 -1.24 -23.63 -0.55
CA SER A 564 -0.39 -22.82 -1.44
C SER A 564 0.43 -21.83 -0.61
N GLY A 565 1.39 -21.15 -1.25
CA GLY A 565 2.14 -20.05 -0.63
C GLY A 565 1.24 -18.91 -0.17
N ILE A 566 1.59 -18.26 0.94
CA ILE A 566 0.79 -17.20 1.56
C ILE A 566 1.42 -15.85 1.24
N ILE A 567 0.70 -15.04 0.48
CA ILE A 567 1.00 -13.62 0.25
C ILE A 567 -0.15 -12.70 0.69
N GLY A 568 -1.19 -13.29 1.29
CA GLY A 568 -2.32 -12.59 1.87
C GLY A 568 -2.00 -12.06 3.27
N ASN A 569 -2.76 -11.07 3.69
CA ASN A 569 -2.64 -10.41 4.98
C ASN A 569 -3.64 -11.07 5.96
N PRO A 570 -3.20 -11.65 7.08
CA PRO A 570 -4.10 -12.25 8.06
C PRO A 570 -4.96 -11.18 8.74
N ILE A 571 -6.18 -11.56 9.12
CA ILE A 571 -7.11 -10.75 9.92
C ILE A 571 -7.60 -11.55 11.12
N THR A 572 -8.16 -10.86 12.12
CA THR A 572 -8.91 -11.49 13.19
C THR A 572 -10.18 -10.71 13.49
N TYR A 573 -11.22 -11.42 13.91
CA TYR A 573 -12.55 -10.88 14.21
C TYR A 573 -13.24 -11.79 15.23
N LYS A 574 -14.34 -11.32 15.83
CA LYS A 574 -15.08 -12.10 16.82
C LYS A 574 -16.56 -12.06 16.51
N ILE A 575 -17.20 -13.21 16.38
CA ILE A 575 -18.64 -13.31 16.12
C ILE A 575 -19.22 -14.31 17.11
N LYS A 576 -20.36 -13.96 17.73
CA LYS A 576 -21.03 -14.80 18.74
C LYS A 576 -20.08 -15.27 19.84
N GLY A 577 -19.20 -14.39 20.31
CA GLY A 577 -18.27 -14.67 21.41
C GLY A 577 -17.05 -15.52 21.03
N LYS A 578 -16.89 -15.94 19.78
CA LYS A 578 -15.76 -16.74 19.31
C LYS A 578 -14.83 -15.89 18.46
N GLN A 579 -13.53 -15.85 18.81
CA GLN A 579 -12.50 -15.19 18.01
C GLN A 579 -12.03 -16.10 16.88
N TYR A 580 -11.93 -15.56 15.68
CA TYR A 580 -11.45 -16.22 14.47
C TYR A 580 -10.20 -15.51 13.93
N VAL A 581 -9.36 -16.24 13.22
CA VAL A 581 -8.24 -15.72 12.43
C VAL A 581 -8.38 -16.25 11.00
N SER A 582 -8.28 -15.38 10.00
CA SER A 582 -8.42 -15.77 8.59
C SER A 582 -7.27 -15.25 7.74
N VAL A 583 -6.88 -16.02 6.71
CA VAL A 583 -5.80 -15.65 5.78
C VAL A 583 -6.05 -16.24 4.39
N LEU A 584 -5.72 -15.48 3.35
CA LEU A 584 -5.75 -15.93 1.96
C LEU A 584 -4.43 -16.64 1.61
N ALA A 585 -4.52 -17.78 0.92
CA ALA A 585 -3.37 -18.50 0.38
C ALA A 585 -3.52 -18.72 -1.12
N GLY A 586 -2.44 -18.46 -1.85
CA GLY A 586 -2.32 -18.48 -3.30
C GLY A 586 -1.03 -17.79 -3.70
N ILE A 587 -0.01 -18.57 -4.06
CA ILE A 587 1.31 -18.06 -4.47
C ILE A 587 1.19 -17.14 -5.69
N GLY A 588 2.01 -16.09 -5.70
CA GLY A 588 2.08 -15.12 -6.78
C GLY A 588 2.73 -13.83 -6.32
N GLY A 589 2.25 -12.69 -6.83
CA GLY A 589 2.99 -11.43 -6.74
C GLY A 589 4.31 -11.51 -7.52
N TRP A 590 5.18 -10.50 -7.39
CA TRP A 590 6.43 -10.46 -8.16
C TRP A 590 7.32 -11.69 -7.95
N ILE A 591 7.59 -12.07 -6.69
CA ILE A 591 8.45 -13.22 -6.39
C ILE A 591 7.83 -14.58 -6.75
N GLY A 592 6.50 -14.69 -6.75
CA GLY A 592 5.77 -15.88 -7.17
C GLY A 592 5.42 -15.90 -8.67
N LEU A 593 5.67 -14.81 -9.40
CA LEU A 593 5.38 -14.68 -10.83
C LEU A 593 6.01 -15.80 -11.67
N PRO A 594 7.28 -16.22 -11.43
CA PRO A 594 7.88 -17.34 -12.16
C PRO A 594 7.02 -18.62 -12.13
N VAL A 595 6.37 -18.90 -11.00
CA VAL A 595 5.47 -20.05 -10.84
C VAL A 595 4.15 -19.80 -11.58
N THR A 596 3.52 -18.64 -11.34
CA THR A 596 2.16 -18.38 -11.83
C THR A 596 2.07 -18.11 -13.33
N ALA A 597 3.17 -17.65 -13.94
CA ALA A 597 3.29 -17.40 -15.37
C ALA A 597 4.14 -18.47 -16.09
N GLU A 598 4.54 -19.55 -15.39
CA GLU A 598 5.30 -20.67 -15.95
C GLU A 598 6.56 -20.21 -16.69
N LEU A 599 7.30 -19.27 -16.07
CA LEU A 599 8.53 -18.74 -16.66
C LEU A 599 9.65 -19.78 -16.63
N ASP A 600 10.64 -19.62 -17.49
CA ASP A 600 11.86 -20.43 -17.45
C ASP A 600 12.71 -20.05 -16.21
N PHE A 601 12.93 -21.02 -15.32
CA PHE A 601 13.72 -20.84 -14.10
C PHE A 601 15.23 -20.82 -14.38
N ASP A 602 15.68 -21.24 -15.58
CA ASP A 602 17.08 -21.18 -15.99
C ASP A 602 17.48 -19.79 -16.51
N ASP A 603 16.52 -18.97 -16.94
CA ASP A 603 16.77 -17.54 -17.18
C ASP A 603 16.88 -16.79 -15.85
N LYS A 604 18.11 -16.61 -15.37
CA LYS A 604 18.40 -15.91 -14.11
C LYS A 604 18.00 -14.43 -14.08
N TYR A 605 17.72 -13.81 -15.24
CA TYR A 605 17.25 -12.42 -15.34
C TYR A 605 15.73 -12.33 -15.50
N GLY A 606 15.06 -13.46 -15.74
CA GLY A 606 13.62 -13.55 -15.92
C GLY A 606 12.83 -12.89 -14.80
N ALA A 607 11.76 -12.18 -15.17
CA ALA A 607 10.98 -11.33 -14.26
C ALA A 607 11.86 -10.39 -13.40
N ILE A 608 12.91 -9.83 -14.01
CA ILE A 608 13.85 -8.90 -13.38
C ILE A 608 14.51 -9.51 -12.13
N GLY A 609 15.00 -10.74 -12.30
CA GLY A 609 15.75 -11.49 -11.29
C GLY A 609 14.91 -12.30 -10.31
N ALA A 610 13.58 -12.28 -10.41
CA ALA A 610 12.70 -13.06 -9.54
C ALA A 610 12.80 -14.57 -9.81
N THR A 611 13.05 -15.01 -11.05
CA THR A 611 13.25 -16.42 -11.42
C THR A 611 14.40 -17.06 -10.65
N ALA A 612 15.53 -16.37 -10.54
CA ALA A 612 16.69 -16.84 -9.78
C ALA A 612 16.35 -17.10 -8.32
N MET A 613 15.69 -16.14 -7.66
CA MET A 613 15.27 -16.29 -6.26
C MET A 613 14.20 -17.38 -6.08
N ALA A 614 13.23 -17.44 -6.98
CA ALA A 614 12.19 -18.47 -6.98
C ALA A 614 12.79 -19.87 -7.11
N LYS A 615 13.77 -20.05 -8.00
CA LYS A 615 14.54 -21.30 -8.14
C LYS A 615 15.31 -21.65 -6.87
N LEU A 616 16.07 -20.69 -6.34
CA LEU A 616 16.90 -20.88 -5.14
C LEU A 616 16.08 -21.26 -3.91
N THR A 617 14.87 -20.74 -3.79
CA THR A 617 13.95 -21.00 -2.67
C THR A 617 12.98 -22.16 -2.95
N GLY A 618 13.05 -22.79 -4.12
CA GLY A 618 12.23 -23.95 -4.48
C GLY A 618 10.74 -23.63 -4.64
N LEU A 619 10.40 -22.43 -5.11
CA LEU A 619 9.01 -22.01 -5.32
C LEU A 619 8.33 -22.76 -6.46
N ASP A 620 9.09 -23.36 -7.39
CA ASP A 620 8.60 -24.26 -8.44
C ASP A 620 7.81 -25.46 -7.88
N LYS A 621 8.03 -25.80 -6.62
CA LYS A 621 7.36 -26.90 -5.90
C LYS A 621 6.12 -26.45 -5.13
N ILE A 622 5.82 -25.15 -5.12
CA ILE A 622 4.68 -24.60 -4.41
C ILE A 622 3.50 -24.50 -5.40
N PRO A 623 2.39 -25.21 -5.15
CA PRO A 623 1.26 -25.18 -6.06
C PRO A 623 0.58 -23.81 -6.06
N GLN A 624 0.01 -23.43 -7.21
CA GLN A 624 -0.94 -22.32 -7.27
C GLN A 624 -2.19 -22.63 -6.44
N GLY A 625 -2.88 -21.58 -5.99
CA GLY A 625 -4.09 -21.72 -5.20
C GLY A 625 -4.90 -20.43 -5.15
N GLY A 626 -5.96 -20.46 -4.37
CA GLY A 626 -6.86 -19.33 -4.19
C GLY A 626 -7.94 -19.66 -3.17
N VAL A 627 -7.54 -19.72 -1.90
CA VAL A 627 -8.42 -20.18 -0.82
C VAL A 627 -8.26 -19.27 0.40
N LEU A 628 -9.38 -18.83 0.95
CA LEU A 628 -9.46 -18.23 2.27
C LEU A 628 -9.55 -19.36 3.30
N TYR A 629 -8.66 -19.36 4.29
CA TYR A 629 -8.68 -20.29 5.41
C TYR A 629 -9.03 -19.56 6.70
N THR A 630 -9.89 -20.17 7.52
CA THR A 630 -10.33 -19.60 8.79
C THR A 630 -10.10 -20.57 9.94
N PHE A 631 -9.59 -20.03 11.05
CA PHE A 631 -9.18 -20.76 12.24
C PHE A 631 -9.82 -20.19 13.50
N ARG A 632 -10.05 -21.03 14.52
CA ARG A 632 -10.34 -20.61 15.90
C ARG A 632 -9.94 -21.68 16.91
N ILE A 633 -10.12 -21.36 18.18
CA ILE A 633 -10.07 -22.32 19.30
C ILE A 633 -11.53 -22.70 19.65
N ASP A 634 -11.73 -23.92 20.12
CA ASP A 634 -13.02 -24.41 20.66
C ASP A 634 -13.35 -23.91 22.06
#